data_AF-A0AAE3J8Q8-F1
#
_entry.id   AF-A0AAE3J8Q8-F1
#
_cell.length_a   1.000
_cell.length_b   1.000
_cell.length_c   1.000
_cell.angle_alpha   90.00
_cell.angle_beta   90.00
_cell.angle_gamma   90.00
#
_symmetry.space_group_name_H-M   'P 1'
#
loop_
_entity.id
_entity.type
_entity.pdbx_description
1 polymer ?
#
loop_
_entity_poly.entity_id
_entity_poly.type
_entity_poly.pdbx_seq_one_letter_code
_entity_poly.pdbx_strand_id
1 'polypeptide(L)'
;MENVVYLAMRNDLAYVFHDELFLYEQQSSKNGNMPLRCLFYVSDSYSKMVRSQNLYGSRQIKVPAPIFVVFYNGKEKVEEKDLLLSEAYTKKTKAPNLELRVKVRDINLGNSEEIYKKSRTMREYMIFVDKARRYSEGQPLDDAIERTVEECIRENVLRDFLLEINRR
;
A
#
# COMPACT_ATOMS: atom_id res chain seq x y z
N MET A 1 -1.02 -19.24 -2.70
CA MET A 1 -1.47 -17.83 -2.56
C MET A 1 -0.96 -17.20 -1.26
N GLU A 2 -0.68 -17.97 -0.20
CA GLU A 2 -0.15 -17.45 1.07
C GLU A 2 1.24 -16.76 0.93
N ASN A 3 2.08 -17.21 0.00
CA ASN A 3 3.41 -16.61 -0.23
C ASN A 3 3.40 -15.22 -0.91
N VAL A 4 2.30 -14.81 -1.55
CA VAL A 4 2.21 -13.47 -2.18
C VAL A 4 1.93 -12.40 -1.13
N VAL A 5 1.23 -12.77 -0.06
CA VAL A 5 0.95 -11.87 1.06
C VAL A 5 2.18 -11.70 1.96
N TYR A 6 3.08 -12.68 2.02
CA TYR A 6 4.31 -12.60 2.82
C TYR A 6 5.29 -11.54 2.34
N LEU A 7 5.24 -11.19 1.04
CA LEU A 7 6.03 -10.09 0.48
C LEU A 7 5.47 -8.70 0.86
N ALA A 8 4.24 -8.62 1.40
CA ALA A 8 3.47 -7.39 1.64
C ALA A 8 3.94 -6.49 2.81
N MET A 9 4.99 -6.86 3.53
CA MET A 9 5.35 -6.22 4.82
C MET A 9 6.65 -5.40 4.81
N ARG A 10 7.19 -5.08 3.62
CA ARG A 10 8.26 -4.08 3.48
C ARG A 10 7.84 -3.07 2.41
N ASN A 11 7.92 -1.79 2.75
CA ASN A 11 7.49 -0.65 1.93
C ASN A 11 7.90 -0.73 0.44
N ASP A 12 7.05 -0.12 -0.39
CA ASP A 12 7.17 0.09 -1.85
C ASP A 12 7.19 -1.19 -2.69
N LEU A 13 6.08 -1.93 -2.68
CA LEU A 13 5.92 -3.12 -3.52
C LEU A 13 5.26 -2.73 -4.84
N ALA A 14 6.11 -2.64 -5.86
CA ALA A 14 5.72 -2.84 -7.24
C ALA A 14 5.74 -4.34 -7.53
N TYR A 15 4.60 -4.97 -7.81
CA TYR A 15 4.57 -6.37 -8.27
C TYR A 15 3.70 -6.52 -9.51
N VAL A 16 4.13 -7.37 -10.42
CA VAL A 16 3.35 -7.73 -11.61
C VAL A 16 2.58 -9.00 -11.31
N PHE A 17 1.26 -8.96 -11.46
CA PHE A 17 0.41 -10.15 -11.41
C PHE A 17 -0.45 -10.18 -12.66
N HIS A 18 -0.33 -11.26 -13.44
CA HIS A 18 -0.88 -11.34 -14.79
C HIS A 18 -0.32 -10.21 -15.69
N ASP A 19 -1.17 -9.31 -16.16
CA ASP A 19 -0.82 -8.16 -17.01
C ASP A 19 -0.99 -6.82 -16.28
N GLU A 20 -1.06 -6.83 -14.96
CA GLU A 20 -1.24 -5.64 -14.13
C GLU A 20 -0.01 -5.40 -13.24
N LEU A 21 0.46 -4.15 -13.21
CA LEU A 21 1.51 -3.66 -12.32
C LEU A 21 0.86 -3.01 -11.11
N PHE A 22 0.90 -3.68 -9.98
CA PHE A 22 0.35 -3.16 -8.74
C PHE A 22 1.39 -2.38 -7.97
N LEU A 23 1.02 -1.17 -7.57
CA LEU A 23 1.81 -0.28 -6.74
C LEU A 23 0.99 0.03 -5.49
N TYR A 24 1.39 -0.58 -4.38
CA TYR A 24 0.78 -0.39 -3.08
C TYR A 24 1.67 0.45 -2.19
N GLU A 25 1.06 1.40 -1.49
CA GLU A 25 1.74 2.15 -0.43
C GLU A 25 0.84 2.24 0.80
N GLN A 26 1.44 2.14 1.98
CA GLN A 26 0.75 2.36 3.24
C GLN A 26 1.12 3.74 3.79
N GLN A 27 0.13 4.47 4.31
CA GLN A 27 0.34 5.80 4.88
C GLN A 27 -0.49 6.00 6.15
N SER A 28 0.12 6.53 7.20
CA SER A 28 -0.55 6.93 8.45
C SER A 28 -0.99 8.39 8.46
N SER A 29 -0.67 9.15 7.40
CA SER A 29 -0.98 10.57 7.26
C SER A 29 -1.57 10.84 5.89
N LYS A 30 -2.47 11.84 5.80
CA LYS A 30 -3.04 12.25 4.52
C LYS A 30 -1.92 12.82 3.64
N ASN A 31 -1.82 12.33 2.41
CA ASN A 31 -0.79 12.76 1.48
C ASN A 31 -1.40 13.03 0.10
N GLY A 32 -1.61 14.30 -0.24
CA GLY A 32 -2.13 14.71 -1.55
C GLY A 32 -1.14 14.50 -2.70
N ASN A 33 0.14 14.26 -2.39
CA ASN A 33 1.20 14.09 -3.40
C ASN A 33 1.33 12.64 -3.89
N MET A 34 0.48 11.72 -3.40
CA MET A 34 0.52 10.31 -3.79
C MET A 34 0.44 10.09 -5.30
N PRO A 35 -0.45 10.76 -6.06
CA PRO A 35 -0.46 10.60 -7.52
C PRO A 35 0.86 10.97 -8.20
N LEU A 36 1.55 12.00 -7.70
CA LEU A 36 2.85 12.43 -8.24
C LEU A 36 3.96 11.43 -7.91
N ARG A 37 3.97 10.88 -6.69
CA ARG A 37 4.91 9.82 -6.30
C ARG A 37 4.69 8.55 -7.12
N CYS A 38 3.44 8.14 -7.28
CA CYS A 38 3.05 6.99 -8.11
C CYS A 38 3.48 7.16 -9.57
N LEU A 39 3.41 8.37 -10.12
CA LEU A 39 3.92 8.67 -11.47
C LEU A 39 5.42 8.38 -11.57
N PHE A 40 6.22 8.76 -10.57
CA PHE A 40 7.65 8.47 -10.56
C PHE A 40 7.92 6.97 -10.42
N TYR A 41 7.20 6.28 -9.55
CA TYR A 41 7.36 4.83 -9.34
C TYR A 41 7.03 4.03 -10.60
N VAL A 42 5.93 4.34 -11.28
CA VAL A 42 5.54 3.62 -12.51
C VAL A 42 6.49 3.94 -13.66
N SER A 43 6.96 5.18 -13.76
CA SER A 43 7.95 5.60 -14.77
C SER A 43 9.26 4.82 -14.62
N ASP A 44 9.80 4.73 -13.40
CA ASP A 44 11.01 3.96 -13.11
C ASP A 44 10.80 2.46 -13.37
N SER A 45 9.65 1.91 -12.96
CA SER A 45 9.31 0.50 -13.19
C SER A 45 9.27 0.17 -14.67
N TYR A 46 8.54 0.95 -15.49
CA TYR A 46 8.49 0.71 -16.92
C TYR A 46 9.84 0.91 -17.60
N SER A 47 10.59 1.96 -17.23
CA SER A 47 11.94 2.20 -17.76
C SER A 47 12.84 0.98 -17.58
N LYS A 48 12.82 0.35 -16.39
CA LYS A 48 13.54 -0.90 -16.12
C LYS A 48 13.04 -2.07 -16.99
N MET A 49 11.72 -2.22 -17.15
CA MET A 49 11.13 -3.30 -17.95
C MET A 49 11.45 -3.23 -19.44
N VAL A 50 11.53 -2.02 -20.00
CA VAL A 50 11.76 -1.82 -21.44
C VAL A 50 13.23 -1.58 -21.80
N ARG A 51 14.14 -1.65 -20.83
CA ARG A 51 15.56 -1.29 -20.99
C ARG A 51 16.26 -1.98 -22.17
N SER A 52 15.92 -3.22 -22.47
CA SER A 52 16.52 -4.01 -23.57
C SER A 52 15.67 -3.99 -24.86
N GLN A 53 14.59 -3.22 -24.89
CA GLN A 53 13.67 -3.15 -26.02
C GLN A 53 13.97 -1.92 -26.91
N ASN A 54 13.65 -2.02 -28.20
CA ASN A 54 13.85 -0.92 -29.13
C ASN A 54 12.69 0.10 -29.06
N LEU A 55 12.77 1.04 -28.11
CA LEU A 55 11.78 2.12 -27.94
C LEU A 55 11.68 3.06 -29.14
N TYR A 56 12.72 3.18 -29.95
CA TYR A 56 12.75 4.03 -31.14
C TYR A 56 12.30 3.29 -32.41
N GLY A 57 11.96 2.01 -32.31
CA GLY A 57 11.41 1.22 -33.40
C GLY A 57 9.94 1.51 -33.65
N SER A 58 9.42 1.02 -34.77
CA SER A 58 8.00 1.15 -35.14
C SER A 58 7.07 0.16 -34.44
N ARG A 59 7.62 -0.91 -33.84
CA ARG A 59 6.84 -1.93 -33.13
C ARG A 59 6.45 -1.42 -31.74
N GLN A 60 5.15 -1.45 -31.43
CA GLN A 60 4.66 -1.12 -30.09
C GLN A 60 5.18 -2.10 -29.04
N ILE A 61 5.78 -1.55 -27.98
CA ILE A 61 6.15 -2.27 -26.77
C ILE A 61 4.93 -2.34 -25.84
N LYS A 62 4.63 -3.53 -25.32
CA LYS A 62 3.56 -3.74 -24.35
C LYS A 62 4.14 -3.66 -22.94
N VAL A 63 3.43 -2.96 -22.05
CA VAL A 63 3.72 -2.87 -20.62
C VAL A 63 2.43 -3.20 -19.85
N PRO A 64 2.53 -3.78 -18.65
CA PRO A 64 1.35 -4.12 -17.85
C PRO A 64 0.59 -2.87 -17.41
N ALA A 65 -0.73 -2.95 -17.30
CA ALA A 65 -1.55 -1.81 -16.85
C ALA A 65 -1.32 -1.51 -15.36
N PRO A 66 -1.13 -0.24 -14.96
CA PRO A 66 -0.79 0.06 -13.57
C PRO A 66 -2.03 0.19 -12.68
N ILE A 67 -1.94 -0.30 -11.45
CA ILE A 67 -2.94 -0.13 -10.39
C ILE A 67 -2.28 0.52 -9.19
N PHE A 68 -2.82 1.65 -8.77
CA PHE A 68 -2.31 2.43 -7.63
C PHE A 68 -3.30 2.38 -6.47
N VAL A 69 -2.86 1.89 -5.32
CA VAL A 69 -3.69 1.83 -4.11
C VAL A 69 -2.88 2.29 -2.91
N VAL A 70 -3.45 3.22 -2.16
CA VAL A 70 -2.93 3.66 -0.86
C VAL A 70 -3.79 3.06 0.23
N PHE A 71 -3.18 2.28 1.12
CA PHE A 71 -3.80 1.81 2.34
C PHE A 71 -3.56 2.83 3.45
N TYR A 72 -4.62 3.53 3.84
CA TYR A 72 -4.58 4.52 4.90
C TYR A 72 -4.82 3.86 6.26
N ASN A 73 -3.87 4.04 7.17
CA ASN A 73 -3.96 3.59 8.56
C ASN A 73 -3.63 4.75 9.51
N GLY A 74 -4.11 5.96 9.22
CA GLY A 74 -3.93 7.10 10.12
C GLY A 74 -5.08 7.26 11.11
N LYS A 75 -4.90 8.19 12.06
CA LYS A 75 -5.89 8.51 13.11
C LYS A 75 -7.05 9.36 12.60
N GLU A 76 -6.79 10.21 11.61
CA GLU A 76 -7.83 11.09 11.07
C GLU A 76 -8.80 10.30 10.22
N LYS A 77 -10.08 10.65 10.29
CA LYS A 77 -11.05 10.12 9.32
C LYS A 77 -10.65 10.58 7.92
N VAL A 78 -10.60 9.62 6.99
CA VAL A 78 -10.43 9.86 5.56
C VAL A 78 -11.68 9.41 4.83
N GLU A 79 -12.01 10.10 3.76
CA GLU A 79 -12.97 9.59 2.78
C GLU A 79 -12.22 8.66 1.82
N GLU A 80 -12.81 7.50 1.53
CA GLU A 80 -12.31 6.61 0.46
C GLU A 80 -12.64 7.21 -0.91
N LYS A 81 -11.89 8.25 -1.27
CA LYS A 81 -11.93 8.87 -2.60
C LYS A 81 -10.63 8.64 -3.32
N ASP A 82 -10.71 8.68 -4.65
CA ASP A 82 -9.51 8.65 -5.46
C ASP A 82 -8.79 9.99 -5.40
N LEU A 83 -7.46 9.94 -5.27
CA LEU A 83 -6.59 11.09 -5.50
C LEU A 83 -6.23 11.14 -6.98
N LEU A 84 -6.28 12.34 -7.57
CA LEU A 84 -6.04 12.52 -9.00
C LEU A 84 -4.78 13.36 -9.22
N LEU A 85 -3.95 12.96 -10.18
CA LEU A 85 -2.75 13.73 -10.54
C LEU A 85 -3.09 15.13 -11.03
N SER A 86 -4.25 15.30 -11.67
CA SER A 86 -4.73 16.62 -12.08
C SER A 86 -5.01 17.59 -10.93
N GLU A 87 -5.19 17.11 -9.69
CA GLU A 87 -5.26 17.97 -8.50
C GLU A 87 -3.94 18.69 -8.22
N ALA A 88 -2.79 18.14 -8.67
CA ALA A 88 -1.48 18.77 -8.54
C ALA A 88 -1.18 19.83 -9.62
N TYR A 89 -1.89 19.84 -10.76
CA TYR A 89 -1.60 20.78 -11.84
C TYR A 89 -1.98 22.22 -11.50
N THR A 90 -1.10 23.17 -11.81
CA THR A 90 -1.36 24.61 -11.66
C THR A 90 -2.53 25.08 -12.53
N LYS A 91 -2.65 24.56 -13.76
CA LYS A 91 -3.77 24.83 -14.67
C LYS A 91 -4.75 23.67 -14.67
N LYS A 92 -6.00 23.94 -14.30
CA LYS A 92 -7.07 22.93 -14.32
C LYS A 92 -7.71 22.82 -15.71
N THR A 93 -7.96 21.59 -16.13
CA THR A 93 -8.61 21.26 -17.41
C THR A 93 -9.62 20.14 -17.17
N LYS A 94 -10.73 20.14 -17.92
CA LYS A 94 -11.75 19.08 -17.80
C LYS A 94 -11.23 17.71 -18.24
N ALA A 95 -10.31 17.67 -19.19
CA ALA A 95 -9.69 16.46 -19.72
C ALA A 95 -8.17 16.66 -19.81
N PRO A 96 -7.42 16.38 -18.73
CA PRO A 96 -5.97 16.47 -18.75
C PRO A 96 -5.37 15.39 -19.66
N ASN A 97 -4.27 15.71 -20.35
CA ASN A 97 -3.58 14.76 -21.23
C ASN A 97 -2.86 13.65 -20.46
N LEU A 98 -2.53 13.88 -19.19
CA LEU A 98 -1.96 12.90 -18.29
C LEU A 98 -2.82 12.88 -17.02
N GLU A 99 -3.49 11.78 -16.76
CA GLU A 99 -4.24 11.55 -15.53
C GLU A 99 -3.81 10.23 -14.91
N LEU A 100 -3.52 10.27 -13.61
CA LEU A 100 -3.21 9.10 -12.80
C LEU A 100 -4.14 9.14 -11.60
N ARG A 101 -4.78 8.01 -11.33
CA ARG A 101 -5.76 7.84 -10.27
C ARG A 101 -5.22 6.89 -9.21
N VAL A 102 -5.17 7.36 -7.97
CA VAL A 102 -4.76 6.56 -6.81
C VAL A 102 -5.97 6.27 -5.94
N LYS A 103 -6.30 4.99 -5.75
CA LYS A 103 -7.41 4.58 -4.87
C LYS A 103 -6.96 4.64 -3.43
N VAL A 104 -7.64 5.41 -2.59
CA VAL A 104 -7.39 5.41 -1.13
C VAL A 104 -8.35 4.43 -0.46
N ARG A 105 -7.80 3.52 0.34
CA ARG A 105 -8.56 2.55 1.14
C ARG A 105 -8.26 2.75 2.61
N ASP A 106 -9.29 3.02 3.39
CA ASP A 106 -9.18 3.16 4.84
C ASP A 106 -9.14 1.78 5.47
N ILE A 107 -7.95 1.37 5.90
CA ILE A 107 -7.73 0.07 6.52
C ILE A 107 -7.77 0.14 8.05
N ASN A 108 -8.37 1.18 8.63
CA ASN A 108 -8.68 1.18 10.05
C ASN A 108 -9.77 0.16 10.38
N LEU A 109 -9.65 -0.45 11.58
CA LEU A 109 -10.60 -1.43 12.11
C LEU A 109 -12.05 -0.90 12.03
N GLY A 110 -12.94 -1.66 11.36
CA GLY A 110 -14.35 -1.30 11.14
C GLY A 110 -14.68 -0.58 9.83
N ASN A 111 -13.72 0.00 9.10
CA ASN A 111 -14.02 0.80 7.90
C ASN A 111 -14.00 0.04 6.57
N SER A 112 -13.22 -1.06 6.47
CA SER A 112 -13.04 -1.84 5.24
C SER A 112 -13.60 -3.27 5.33
N GLU A 113 -14.94 -3.41 5.40
CA GLU A 113 -15.60 -4.72 5.51
C GLU A 113 -15.21 -5.75 4.45
N GLU A 114 -15.04 -5.32 3.20
CA GLU A 114 -14.66 -6.23 2.12
C GLU A 114 -13.23 -6.77 2.25
N ILE A 115 -12.30 -5.95 2.77
CA ILE A 115 -10.90 -6.36 2.95
C ILE A 115 -10.82 -7.42 4.06
N TYR A 116 -11.59 -7.27 5.15
CA TYR A 116 -11.67 -8.26 6.23
C TYR A 116 -12.15 -9.63 5.75
N LYS A 117 -13.10 -9.65 4.81
CA LYS A 117 -13.73 -10.86 4.29
C LYS A 117 -12.83 -11.60 3.31
N LYS A 118 -11.99 -10.87 2.56
CA LYS A 118 -11.17 -11.43 1.47
C LYS A 118 -9.78 -11.91 1.92
N SER A 119 -9.23 -11.43 3.02
CA SER A 119 -7.89 -11.86 3.49
C SER A 119 -7.77 -11.92 5.02
N ARG A 120 -7.49 -13.12 5.52
CA ARG A 120 -7.19 -13.37 6.94
C ARG A 120 -5.97 -12.59 7.41
N THR A 121 -4.89 -12.63 6.63
CA THR A 121 -3.63 -11.95 6.98
C THR A 121 -3.80 -10.43 7.02
N MET A 122 -4.54 -9.83 6.08
CA MET A 122 -4.82 -8.39 6.12
C MET A 122 -5.63 -8.00 7.35
N ARG A 123 -6.65 -8.80 7.70
CA ARG A 123 -7.41 -8.59 8.94
C ARG A 123 -6.51 -8.65 10.17
N GLU A 124 -5.66 -9.67 10.27
CA GLU A 124 -4.74 -9.83 11.39
C GLU A 124 -3.71 -8.69 11.47
N TYR A 125 -3.22 -8.22 10.32
CA TYR A 125 -2.37 -7.03 10.24
C TYR A 125 -3.06 -5.76 10.74
N MET A 126 -4.31 -5.53 10.36
CA MET A 126 -5.07 -4.36 10.84
C MET A 126 -5.29 -4.43 12.35
N ILE A 127 -5.52 -5.61 12.91
CA ILE A 127 -5.59 -5.83 14.38
C ILE A 127 -4.26 -5.48 15.04
N PHE A 128 -3.14 -5.94 14.47
CA PHE A 128 -1.80 -5.62 14.97
C PHE A 128 -1.55 -4.10 14.97
N VAL A 129 -1.82 -3.42 13.85
CA VAL A 129 -1.62 -1.97 13.69
C VAL A 129 -2.49 -1.17 14.68
N ASP A 130 -3.74 -1.57 14.90
CA ASP A 130 -4.62 -0.93 15.87
C ASP A 130 -4.12 -1.08 17.31
N LYS A 131 -3.67 -2.28 17.70
CA LYS A 131 -3.08 -2.54 19.02
C LYS A 131 -1.80 -1.71 19.25
N ALA A 132 -0.88 -1.74 18.29
CA ALA A 132 0.36 -0.95 18.33
C ALA A 132 0.06 0.54 18.50
N ARG A 133 -0.94 1.04 17.76
CA ARG A 133 -1.38 2.43 17.88
C ARG A 133 -1.92 2.72 19.27
N ARG A 134 -2.85 1.91 19.80
CA ARG A 134 -3.45 2.11 21.12
C ARG A 134 -2.40 2.14 22.23
N TYR A 135 -1.40 1.27 22.17
CA TYR A 135 -0.34 1.25 23.18
C TYR A 135 0.63 2.43 23.04
N SER A 136 0.92 2.88 21.82
CA SER A 136 1.78 4.05 21.57
C SER A 136 1.19 5.39 22.06
N GLU A 137 -0.09 5.44 22.45
CA GLU A 137 -0.71 6.65 23.01
C GLU A 137 -0.31 6.92 24.47
N GLY A 138 0.13 5.89 25.21
CA GLY A 138 0.47 6.01 26.63
C GLY A 138 1.82 5.40 27.00
N GLN A 139 2.58 4.89 26.03
CA GLN A 139 3.85 4.20 26.24
C GLN A 139 4.88 4.62 25.17
N PRO A 140 6.18 4.54 25.47
CA PRO A 140 7.23 4.60 24.45
C PRO A 140 6.95 3.63 23.30
N LEU A 141 7.37 3.99 22.08
CA LEU A 141 7.09 3.21 20.89
C LEU A 141 7.61 1.77 21.01
N ASP A 142 8.81 1.59 21.55
CA ASP A 142 9.43 0.26 21.68
C ASP A 142 8.61 -0.64 22.62
N ASP A 143 8.24 -0.14 23.80
CA ASP A 143 7.39 -0.84 24.77
C ASP A 143 6.01 -1.19 24.18
N ALA A 144 5.42 -0.25 23.44
CA ALA A 144 4.13 -0.44 22.79
C ALA A 144 4.18 -1.55 21.73
N ILE A 145 5.29 -1.62 20.98
CA ILE A 145 5.50 -2.65 19.96
C ILE A 145 5.74 -4.01 20.62
N GLU A 146 6.61 -4.09 21.62
CA GLU A 146 6.89 -5.34 22.35
C GLU A 146 5.60 -5.94 22.92
N ARG A 147 4.83 -5.13 23.63
CA ARG A 147 3.52 -5.53 24.16
C ARG A 147 2.57 -6.00 23.06
N THR A 148 2.52 -5.29 21.93
CA THR A 148 1.67 -5.66 20.80
C THR A 148 2.05 -7.03 20.25
N VAL A 149 3.34 -7.28 20.08
CA VAL A 149 3.86 -8.54 19.55
C VAL A 149 3.48 -9.71 20.46
N GLU A 150 3.72 -9.59 21.78
CA GLU A 150 3.37 -10.63 22.75
C GLU A 150 1.87 -10.96 22.73
N GLU A 151 1.03 -9.92 22.72
CA GLU A 151 -0.43 -10.07 22.73
C GLU A 151 -0.95 -10.66 21.42
N CYS A 152 -0.43 -10.21 20.27
CA CYS A 152 -0.79 -10.76 18.97
C CYS A 152 -0.40 -12.23 18.83
N ILE A 153 0.79 -12.63 19.30
CA ILE A 153 1.21 -14.04 19.33
C ILE A 153 0.25 -14.87 20.20
N ARG A 154 -0.12 -14.38 21.38
CA ARG A 154 -1.03 -15.05 22.32
C ARG A 154 -2.44 -15.20 21.75
N GLU A 155 -2.92 -14.22 21.01
CA GLU A 155 -4.25 -14.22 20.39
C GLU A 155 -4.29 -14.85 18.99
N ASN A 156 -3.17 -15.43 18.53
CA ASN A 156 -3.04 -16.05 17.21
C ASN A 156 -3.25 -15.07 16.03
N VAL A 157 -2.84 -13.82 16.22
CA VAL A 157 -2.87 -12.73 15.23
C VAL A 157 -1.47 -12.54 14.65
N LEU A 158 -1.27 -12.77 13.35
CA LEU A 158 0.05 -12.76 12.69
C LEU A 158 1.10 -13.64 13.40
N ARG A 159 0.66 -14.63 14.16
CA ARG A 159 1.49 -15.36 15.14
C ARG A 159 2.76 -15.94 14.51
N ASP A 160 2.61 -16.68 13.42
CA ASP A 160 3.73 -17.38 12.80
C ASP A 160 4.75 -16.39 12.21
N PHE A 161 4.26 -15.30 11.63
CA PHE A 161 5.09 -14.20 11.12
C PHE A 161 5.87 -13.51 12.24
N LEU A 162 5.20 -13.15 13.34
CA LEU A 162 5.82 -12.48 14.48
C LEU A 162 6.84 -13.39 15.20
N LEU A 163 6.55 -14.70 15.28
CA LEU A 163 7.49 -15.68 15.81
C LEU A 163 8.73 -15.86 14.92
N GLU A 164 8.61 -15.74 13.60
CA GLU A 164 9.76 -15.79 12.69
C GLU A 164 10.67 -14.58 12.87
N ILE A 165 10.08 -13.38 12.99
CA ILE A 165 10.85 -12.13 13.17
C ILE A 165 11.62 -12.13 14.49
N ASN A 166 10.99 -12.54 15.60
CA ASN A 166 11.63 -12.55 16.92
C ASN A 166 12.71 -13.62 17.10
N ARG A 167 12.93 -14.49 16.11
CA ARG A 167 14.03 -15.48 16.11
C ARG A 167 15.31 -14.96 15.46
N ARG A 168 15.27 -13.79 14.81
CA ARG A 168 16.41 -13.15 14.15
C ARG A 168 16.98 -12.03 15.01
#